data_AF-A0A972WH14-F1
#
_entry.id   AF-A0A972WH14-F1
#
_cell.length_a   1.000
_cell.length_b   1.000
_cell.length_c   1.000
_cell.angle_alpha   90.00
_cell.angle_beta   90.00
_cell.angle_gamma   90.00
#
_symmetry.space_group_name_H-M   'P 1'
#
loop_
_entity.id
_entity.type
_entity.pdbx_description
1 polymer ?
#
loop_
_entity_poly.entity_id
_entity_poly.type
_entity_poly.pdbx_seq_one_letter_code
_entity_poly.pdbx_strand_id
1 'polypeptide(L)'
;MAENTNKPPTKSEIYAKIVEDTGLSRKDVAAVFESLNGQIQKNLGGRNGPGMFTVPGLLKMRVVKKPATKARKGTNPFTGEEMMFKAKPASRVVKVSALKGLKDMA
;
A
#
# COMPACT_ATOMS: atom_id res chain seq x y z
N MET A 1 10.64 12.40 -30.67
CA MET A 1 10.56 13.19 -29.43
C MET A 1 11.14 12.33 -28.32
N ALA A 2 12.14 12.83 -27.60
CA ALA A 2 12.99 12.01 -26.72
C ALA A 2 12.19 11.32 -25.60
N GLU A 3 12.25 9.99 -25.55
CA GLU A 3 11.68 9.22 -24.44
C GLU A 3 12.56 9.39 -23.20
N ASN A 4 12.01 10.01 -22.16
CA ASN A 4 12.63 9.99 -20.84
C ASN A 4 12.55 8.56 -20.29
N THR A 5 13.63 7.80 -20.45
CA THR A 5 13.83 6.41 -20.00
C THR A 5 13.81 6.22 -18.48
N ASN A 6 13.48 7.25 -17.70
CA ASN A 6 13.54 7.26 -16.24
C ASN A 6 12.22 7.67 -15.56
N LYS A 7 11.09 7.65 -16.29
CA LYS A 7 9.78 7.91 -15.69
C LYS A 7 9.18 6.60 -15.14
N PRO A 8 8.62 6.60 -13.92
CA PRO A 8 7.84 5.48 -13.43
C PRO A 8 6.70 5.16 -14.41
N PRO A 9 6.53 3.88 -14.80
CA PRO A 9 5.53 3.51 -15.79
C PRO A 9 4.12 3.81 -15.28
N THR A 10 3.26 4.28 -16.18
CA THR A 10 1.85 4.56 -15.86
C THR A 10 1.05 3.26 -15.71
N LYS A 11 -0.12 3.31 -15.05
CA LYS A 11 -1.01 2.14 -14.90
C LYS A 11 -1.30 1.46 -16.24
N SER A 12 -1.53 2.26 -17.28
CA SER A 12 -1.82 1.78 -18.63
C SER A 12 -0.62 1.09 -19.28
N GLU A 13 0.60 1.60 -19.07
CA GLU A 13 1.84 1.00 -19.57
C GLU A 13 2.15 -0.33 -18.88
N ILE A 14 1.92 -0.44 -17.56
CA ILE A 14 2.08 -1.70 -16.83
C ILE A 14 1.12 -2.76 -17.39
N TYR A 15 -0.13 -2.39 -17.65
CA TYR A 15 -1.12 -3.32 -18.19
C TYR A 15 -0.77 -3.74 -19.62
N ALA A 16 -0.23 -2.81 -20.43
CA ALA A 16 0.24 -3.12 -21.79
C ALA A 16 1.40 -4.12 -21.76
N LYS A 17 2.42 -3.91 -20.92
CA LYS A 17 3.54 -4.85 -20.78
C LYS A 17 3.09 -6.24 -20.31
N ILE A 18 2.18 -6.31 -19.35
CA ILE A 18 1.66 -7.62 -18.88
C ILE A 18 0.91 -8.33 -20.00
N VAL A 19 0.15 -7.61 -20.84
CA VAL A 19 -0.51 -8.19 -22.01
C VAL A 19 0.53 -8.72 -23.01
N GLU A 20 1.62 -7.99 -23.27
CA GLU A 20 2.72 -8.43 -24.14
C GLU A 20 3.42 -9.67 -23.58
N ASP A 21 3.73 -9.69 -22.29
CA ASP A 21 4.46 -10.78 -21.63
C ASP A 21 3.63 -12.06 -21.47
N THR A 22 2.33 -11.93 -21.21
CA THR A 22 1.45 -13.07 -20.88
C THR A 22 0.57 -13.52 -22.05
N GLY A 23 0.44 -12.70 -23.10
CA GLY A 23 -0.48 -12.94 -24.22
C GLY A 23 -1.97 -12.89 -23.84
N LEU A 24 -2.31 -12.47 -22.63
CA LEU A 24 -3.70 -12.39 -22.16
C LEU A 24 -4.40 -11.15 -22.72
N SER A 25 -5.73 -11.19 -22.82
CA SER A 25 -6.48 -10.01 -23.21
C SER A 25 -6.37 -8.93 -22.13
N ARG A 26 -6.39 -7.65 -22.52
CA ARG A 26 -6.40 -6.53 -21.57
C ARG A 26 -7.56 -6.61 -20.57
N LYS A 27 -8.69 -7.23 -20.96
CA LYS A 27 -9.85 -7.46 -20.09
C LYS A 27 -9.52 -8.47 -18.99
N ASP A 28 -8.84 -9.56 -19.33
CA ASP A 28 -8.46 -10.59 -18.38
C ASP A 28 -7.41 -10.06 -17.39
N VAL A 29 -6.43 -9.29 -17.87
CA VAL A 29 -5.45 -8.62 -16.99
C VAL A 29 -6.16 -7.67 -16.01
N ALA A 30 -7.12 -6.87 -16.49
CA ALA A 30 -7.91 -6.02 -15.61
C ALA A 30 -8.70 -6.82 -14.56
N ALA A 31 -9.33 -7.93 -14.98
CA ALA A 31 -10.10 -8.81 -14.09
C ALA A 31 -9.22 -9.48 -13.02
N VAL A 32 -7.99 -9.87 -13.36
CA VAL A 32 -7.02 -10.42 -12.39
C VAL A 32 -6.68 -9.39 -11.31
N PHE A 33 -6.35 -8.16 -11.70
CA PHE A 33 -6.06 -7.09 -10.73
C PHE A 33 -7.30 -6.72 -9.90
N GLU A 34 -8.49 -6.76 -10.48
CA GLU A 34 -9.74 -6.52 -9.75
C GLU A 34 -10.02 -7.63 -8.73
N SER A 35 -9.87 -8.89 -9.11
CA SER A 35 -9.98 -10.05 -8.21
C SER A 35 -8.96 -9.96 -7.07
N LEU A 36 -7.71 -9.61 -7.37
CA LEU A 36 -6.66 -9.38 -6.39
C LEU A 36 -7.04 -8.25 -5.41
N ASN A 37 -7.55 -7.13 -5.91
CA ASN A 37 -8.05 -6.03 -5.06
C ASN A 37 -9.20 -6.47 -4.16
N GLY A 38 -10.13 -7.27 -4.68
CA GLY A 38 -11.23 -7.85 -3.90
C GLY A 38 -10.73 -8.76 -2.78
N GLN A 39 -9.73 -9.60 -3.04
CA GLN A 39 -9.10 -10.44 -2.00
C GLN A 39 -8.38 -9.59 -0.94
N ILE A 40 -7.69 -8.54 -1.35
CA ILE A 40 -7.02 -7.60 -0.44
C ILE A 40 -8.04 -6.91 0.47
N GLN A 41 -9.16 -6.42 -0.09
CA GLN A 41 -10.23 -5.78 0.67
C GLN A 41 -10.85 -6.74 1.70
N LYS A 42 -11.14 -7.98 1.32
CA LYS A 42 -11.69 -9.00 2.24
C LYS A 42 -10.72 -9.30 3.39
N ASN A 43 -9.42 -9.42 3.10
CA ASN A 43 -8.42 -9.78 4.10
C ASN A 43 -7.96 -8.62 5.01
N LEU A 44 -7.93 -7.38 4.49
CA LEU A 44 -7.54 -6.18 5.26
C LEU A 44 -8.72 -5.48 5.94
N GLY A 45 -9.88 -5.43 5.28
CA GLY A 45 -11.00 -4.54 5.63
C GLY A 45 -12.01 -5.12 6.63
N GLY A 46 -12.07 -6.44 6.79
CA GLY A 46 -13.05 -7.07 7.67
C GLY A 46 -12.81 -6.81 9.17
N ARG A 47 -13.90 -6.72 9.94
CA ARG A 47 -13.87 -6.81 11.42
C ARG A 47 -13.33 -8.18 11.89
N ASN A 48 -13.46 -9.20 11.01
CA ASN A 48 -13.03 -10.59 11.19
C ASN A 48 -11.95 -11.03 10.18
N GLY A 49 -11.40 -10.10 9.38
CA GLY A 49 -10.32 -10.45 8.46
C GLY A 49 -9.02 -10.67 9.24
N PRO A 50 -8.11 -11.54 8.77
CA PRO A 50 -6.83 -11.82 9.44
C PRO A 50 -5.94 -10.59 9.61
N GLY A 51 -6.30 -9.45 8.99
CA GLY A 51 -5.57 -8.19 9.13
C GLY A 51 -4.18 -8.25 8.49
N MET A 52 -3.95 -9.27 7.66
CA MET A 52 -2.69 -9.53 6.99
C MET A 52 -2.99 -10.09 5.61
N PHE A 53 -2.28 -9.59 4.61
CA PHE A 53 -2.32 -10.14 3.26
C PHE A 53 -0.91 -10.17 2.70
N THR A 54 -0.52 -11.29 2.11
CA THR A 54 0.79 -11.44 1.49
C THR A 54 0.57 -11.59 0.00
N VAL A 55 1.14 -10.67 -0.78
CA VAL A 55 1.34 -10.91 -2.21
C VAL A 55 2.59 -11.78 -2.32
N PRO A 56 2.47 -13.04 -2.78
CA PRO A 56 3.61 -13.94 -2.88
C PRO A 56 4.77 -13.29 -3.64
N GLY A 57 5.99 -13.46 -3.13
CA GLY A 57 7.22 -12.95 -3.76
C GLY A 57 7.49 -11.45 -3.60
N LEU A 58 6.47 -10.61 -3.36
CA LEU A 58 6.63 -9.15 -3.41
C LEU A 58 6.50 -8.48 -2.03
N LEU A 59 5.30 -8.47 -1.46
CA LEU A 59 4.98 -7.60 -0.32
C LEU A 59 4.02 -8.22 0.67
N LYS A 60 4.21 -7.85 1.93
CA LYS A 60 3.37 -8.24 3.06
C LYS A 60 2.66 -7.01 3.61
N MET A 61 1.34 -7.00 3.54
CA MET A 61 0.47 -5.96 4.08
C MET A 61 -0.04 -6.38 5.46
N ARG A 62 0.06 -5.49 6.45
CA ARG A 62 -0.40 -5.71 7.83
C ARG A 62 -1.22 -4.54 8.32
N VAL A 63 -2.36 -4.81 8.94
CA VAL A 63 -3.18 -3.82 9.61
C VAL A 63 -2.68 -3.64 11.03
N VAL A 64 -2.07 -2.49 11.31
CA VAL A 64 -1.64 -2.09 12.64
C VAL A 64 -2.75 -1.27 13.29
N LYS A 65 -3.26 -1.75 14.42
CA LYS A 65 -4.16 -0.99 15.28
C LYS A 65 -3.32 -0.02 16.11
N LYS A 66 -3.41 1.27 15.82
CA LYS A 66 -2.79 2.33 16.64
C LYS A 66 -3.72 2.66 17.80
N PRO A 67 -3.24 2.59 19.06
CA PRO A 67 -4.05 2.94 20.22
C PRO A 67 -4.38 4.45 20.21
N ALA A 68 -5.45 4.81 20.94
CA ALA A 68 -5.81 6.21 21.11
C ALA A 68 -4.70 6.95 21.87
N THR A 69 -4.28 8.11 21.37
CA THR A 69 -3.32 8.97 22.06
C THR A 69 -4.07 10.12 22.72
N LYS A 70 -3.94 10.25 24.04
CA LYS A 70 -4.53 11.35 24.82
C LYS A 70 -3.94 12.70 24.38
N ALA A 71 -4.67 13.77 24.67
CA ALA A 71 -4.16 15.12 24.45
C ALA A 71 -2.88 15.32 25.27
N ARG A 72 -1.83 15.85 24.65
CA ARG A 72 -0.55 16.09 25.30
C ARG A 72 0.01 17.44 24.88
N LYS A 73 0.65 18.14 25.81
CA LYS A 73 1.49 19.30 25.49
C LYS A 73 2.77 18.77 24.84
N GLY A 74 3.19 19.37 23.74
CA GLY A 74 4.47 19.06 23.13
C GLY A 74 4.98 20.22 22.32
N THR A 75 6.29 20.26 22.14
CA THR A 75 6.96 21.28 21.34
C THR A 75 6.70 21.03 19.86
N ASN A 76 6.25 22.03 19.12
CA ASN A 76 6.12 21.94 17.68
C ASN A 76 7.54 21.87 17.06
N PRO A 77 7.91 20.78 16.36
CA PRO A 77 9.26 20.62 15.82
C PRO A 77 9.65 21.65 14.75
N PHE A 78 8.71 22.48 14.26
CA PHE A 78 8.99 23.55 13.29
C PHE A 78 9.11 24.95 13.90
N THR A 79 8.38 25.25 14.98
CA THR A 79 8.35 26.62 15.56
C THR A 79 8.93 26.70 16.96
N GLY A 80 9.25 25.56 17.61
CA GLY A 80 9.80 25.53 18.97
C GLY A 80 8.81 25.93 20.07
N GLU A 81 7.60 26.34 19.71
CA GLU A 81 6.56 26.75 20.66
C GLU A 81 5.79 25.54 21.21
N GLU A 82 5.32 25.65 22.45
CA GLU A 82 4.47 24.64 23.09
C GLU A 82 3.07 24.65 22.46
N MET A 83 2.71 23.55 21.79
CA MET A 83 1.38 23.37 21.23
C MET A 83 0.66 22.21 21.91
N MET A 84 -0.64 22.40 22.16
CA MET A 84 -1.50 21.32 22.66
C MET A 84 -1.88 20.39 21.51
N PHE A 85 -1.30 19.18 21.47
CA PHE A 85 -1.70 18.16 20.52
C PHE A 85 -3.04 17.57 20.92
N LYS A 86 -4.06 17.74 20.07
CA LYS A 86 -5.39 17.16 20.27
C LYS A 86 -5.32 15.62 20.39
N ALA A 87 -6.24 15.04 21.14
CA ALA A 87 -6.38 13.60 21.24
C ALA A 87 -6.63 13.00 19.85
N LYS A 88 -5.95 11.88 19.54
CA LYS A 88 -6.17 11.12 18.31
C LYS A 88 -6.88 9.81 18.68
N PRO A 89 -8.04 9.50 18.08
CA PRO A 89 -8.75 8.27 18.35
C PRO A 89 -7.95 7.05 17.85
N ALA A 90 -8.33 5.86 18.34
CA ALA A 90 -7.75 4.62 17.85
C ALA A 90 -7.98 4.49 16.33
N SER A 91 -6.92 4.23 15.58
CA SER A 91 -6.96 4.17 14.12
C SER A 91 -6.36 2.86 13.62
N ARG A 92 -6.88 2.36 12.49
CA ARG A 92 -6.31 1.22 11.78
C ARG A 92 -5.44 1.77 10.66
N VAL A 93 -4.17 1.36 10.61
CA VAL A 93 -3.23 1.79 9.57
C VAL A 93 -2.68 0.56 8.87
N VAL A 94 -2.70 0.55 7.53
CA VAL A 94 -2.06 -0.50 6.74
C VAL A 94 -0.58 -0.18 6.62
N LYS A 95 0.28 -1.10 7.03
CA LYS A 95 1.72 -1.07 6.79
C LYS A 95 2.07 -2.12 5.73
N VAL A 96 2.82 -1.71 4.72
CA VAL A 96 3.39 -2.61 3.71
C VAL A 96 4.86 -2.86 4.06
N SER A 97 5.28 -4.12 4.04
CA SER A 97 6.66 -4.55 4.24
C SER A 97 7.12 -5.31 2.99
N ALA A 98 8.26 -4.92 2.43
CA ALA A 98 8.89 -5.64 1.33
C ALA A 98 9.40 -7.01 1.81
N LEU A 99 9.10 -8.07 1.05
CA LEU A 99 9.66 -9.39 1.26
C LEU A 99 11.04 -9.51 0.62
N LYS A 100 11.73 -10.62 0.88
CA LYS A 100 13.06 -10.89 0.34
C LYS A 100 13.12 -10.75 -1.19
N GLY A 101 12.14 -11.31 -1.91
CA GLY A 101 12.09 -11.23 -3.36
C GLY A 101 12.12 -9.80 -3.91
N LEU A 102 11.47 -8.84 -3.25
CA LEU A 102 11.50 -7.44 -3.66
C LEU A 102 12.78 -6.73 -3.23
N LYS A 103 13.36 -7.12 -2.08
CA LYS A 103 14.64 -6.56 -1.61
C LYS A 103 15.83 -7.00 -2.45
N ASP A 104 15.80 -8.22 -2.98
CA ASP A 104 16.88 -8.76 -3.81
C ASP A 104 16.86 -8.17 -5.24
N MET A 105 15.74 -7.56 -5.67
CA MET A 105 15.60 -6.86 -6.96
C MET A 105 16.10 -5.40 -6.94
N ALA A 106 16.43 -4.87 -5.76
CA ALA A 106 16.92 -3.51 -5.55
C ALA A 106 18.43 -3.54 -5.23
#